data_AF-A0AAU5L3H8-F1
#
_entry.id   AF-A0AAU5L3H8-F1
#
_cell.length_a   1.000
_cell.length_b   1.000
_cell.length_c   1.000
_cell.angle_alpha   90.00
_cell.angle_beta   90.00
_cell.angle_gamma   90.00
#
_symmetry.space_group_name_H-M   'P 1'
#
loop_
_entity.id
_entity.type
_entity.pdbx_description
1 polymer ?
#
loop_
_entity_poly.entity_id
_entity_poly.type
_entity_poly.pdbx_seq_one_letter_code
_entity_poly.pdbx_strand_id
1 'polypeptide(L)'
;MSSPPVAPAPRRPLILLRASATALAALAVLQTVLAGSYLNGHYESLALHEAAARAVLVAACCQLVAGALVRRPGRDRRGPRGPLWLSVLLVATVTLQTAVGYNRAIGVHVVLGVLLVGGILAGLVGAWRLPLPARTGAAAADPEGAGRLPRPGGPVEVAQ
;
A
#
# COMPACT_ATOMS: atom_id res chain seq x y z
N MET A 1 -2.09 33.10 -16.18
CA MET A 1 -1.01 32.47 -15.37
C MET A 1 -1.24 30.98 -15.40
N SER A 2 -0.49 30.24 -16.20
CA SER A 2 -0.62 28.79 -16.37
C SER A 2 0.11 28.10 -15.22
N SER A 3 -0.60 27.31 -14.40
CA SER A 3 0.05 26.49 -13.38
C SER A 3 1.04 25.52 -14.04
N PRO A 4 2.26 25.35 -13.51
CA PRO A 4 3.21 24.38 -14.06
C PRO A 4 2.62 22.96 -13.96
N PRO A 5 2.91 22.09 -14.95
CA PRO A 5 2.43 20.72 -14.94
C PRO A 5 2.98 19.97 -13.73
N VAL A 6 2.08 19.41 -12.91
CA VAL A 6 2.44 18.57 -11.77
C VAL A 6 3.19 17.35 -12.29
N ALA A 7 4.47 17.22 -11.91
CA ALA A 7 5.28 16.09 -12.31
C ALA A 7 4.63 14.78 -11.80
N PRO A 8 4.43 13.77 -12.66
CA PRO A 8 3.80 12.53 -12.27
C PRO A 8 4.55 11.89 -11.09
N ALA A 9 3.80 11.37 -10.11
CA ALA A 9 4.40 10.68 -8.99
C ALA A 9 5.15 9.42 -9.50
N PRO A 10 6.27 9.03 -8.86
CA PRO A 10 7.01 7.85 -9.28
C PRO A 10 6.18 6.58 -9.02
N ARG A 11 6.00 5.74 -10.05
CA ARG A 11 5.20 4.50 -9.97
C ARG A 11 5.73 3.47 -8.98
N ARG A 12 7.06 3.37 -8.84
CA ARG A 12 7.75 2.36 -8.01
C ARG A 12 7.39 2.43 -6.52
N PRO A 13 7.48 3.58 -5.83
CA PRO A 13 7.10 3.66 -4.41
C PRO A 13 5.61 3.38 -4.15
N LEU A 14 4.72 3.66 -5.10
CA LEU A 14 3.31 3.27 -4.99
C LEU A 14 3.12 1.75 -5.12
N ILE A 15 3.86 1.09 -6.02
CA ILE A 15 3.86 -0.38 -6.11
C ILE A 15 4.39 -0.98 -4.80
N LEU A 16 5.50 -0.45 -4.27
CA LEU A 16 6.04 -0.88 -2.98
C LEU A 16 5.00 -0.73 -1.86
N LEU A 17 4.36 0.44 -1.75
CA LEU A 17 3.31 0.70 -0.77
C LEU A 17 2.14 -0.30 -0.86
N ARG A 18 1.70 -0.63 -2.08
CA ARG A 18 0.61 -1.59 -2.28
C ARG A 18 1.04 -3.01 -1.93
N ALA A 19 2.24 -3.42 -2.35
CA ALA A 19 2.77 -4.75 -2.06
C ALA A 19 2.94 -4.95 -0.55
N SER A 20 3.54 -3.97 0.15
CA SER A 20 3.70 -4.04 1.60
C SER A 20 2.37 -3.97 2.34
N ALA A 21 1.39 -3.19 1.86
CA ALA A 21 0.05 -3.15 2.46
C ALA A 21 -0.68 -4.49 2.32
N THR A 22 -0.59 -5.14 1.15
CA THR A 22 -1.19 -6.46 0.91
C THR A 22 -0.52 -7.53 1.78
N ALA A 23 0.81 -7.53 1.87
CA ALA A 23 1.53 -8.46 2.72
C ALA A 23 1.16 -8.28 4.20
N LEU A 24 1.10 -7.03 4.68
CA LEU A 24 0.70 -6.71 6.04
C LEU A 24 -0.73 -7.17 6.35
N ALA A 25 -1.67 -6.96 5.41
CA ALA A 25 -3.05 -7.43 5.56
C ALA A 25 -3.15 -8.95 5.60
N ALA A 26 -2.42 -9.67 4.74
CA ALA A 26 -2.38 -11.13 4.76
C ALA A 26 -1.84 -11.67 6.09
N LEU A 27 -0.75 -11.09 6.59
CA LEU A 27 -0.18 -11.45 7.89
C LEU A 27 -1.14 -11.12 9.05
N ALA A 28 -1.89 -10.03 8.98
CA ALA A 28 -2.89 -9.67 9.98
C ALA A 28 -4.07 -10.64 10.01
N VAL A 29 -4.50 -11.15 8.85
CA VAL A 29 -5.52 -12.23 8.78
C VAL A 29 -4.94 -13.53 9.32
N LEU A 30 -3.69 -13.86 9.00
CA LEU A 30 -3.03 -15.04 9.58
C LEU A 30 -2.95 -14.95 11.11
N GLN A 31 -2.65 -13.77 11.65
CA GLN A 31 -2.64 -13.50 13.09
C GLN A 31 -3.99 -13.81 13.75
N THR A 32 -5.11 -13.40 13.15
CA THR A 32 -6.45 -13.65 13.72
C THR A 32 -6.81 -15.13 13.68
N VAL A 33 -6.46 -15.85 12.61
CA VAL A 33 -6.65 -17.30 12.51
C VAL A 33 -5.85 -18.02 13.59
N LEU A 34 -4.58 -17.68 13.77
CA LEU A 34 -3.72 -18.31 14.78
C LEU A 34 -4.19 -18.00 16.21
N ALA A 35 -4.59 -16.76 16.48
CA ALA A 35 -5.16 -16.38 17.78
C ALA A 35 -6.48 -17.12 18.06
N GLY A 36 -7.37 -17.22 17.07
CA GLY A 36 -8.61 -17.97 17.19
C GLY A 36 -8.37 -19.47 17.41
N SER A 37 -7.38 -20.05 16.73
CA SER A 37 -6.96 -21.45 16.91
C SER A 37 -6.48 -21.72 18.33
N TYR A 38 -5.65 -20.82 18.89
CA TYR A 38 -5.19 -20.89 20.28
C TYR A 38 -6.35 -20.84 21.28
N LEU A 39 -7.27 -19.88 21.08
CA LEU A 39 -8.47 -19.76 21.92
C LEU A 39 -9.41 -20.97 21.80
N ASN A 40 -9.35 -21.68 20.67
CA ASN A 40 -10.07 -22.93 20.44
C ASN A 40 -9.28 -24.18 20.89
N GLY A 41 -8.28 -24.03 21.76
CA GLY A 41 -7.56 -25.13 22.42
C GLY A 41 -6.33 -25.67 21.67
N HIS A 42 -5.95 -25.10 20.52
CA HIS A 42 -4.75 -25.51 19.80
C HIS A 42 -3.53 -24.74 20.32
N TYR A 43 -3.04 -25.08 21.51
CA TYR A 43 -2.03 -24.29 22.22
C TYR A 43 -0.71 -24.08 21.44
N GLU A 44 -0.33 -25.03 20.59
CA GLU A 44 0.84 -24.92 19.70
C GLU A 44 0.77 -23.72 18.73
N SER A 45 -0.45 -23.28 18.38
CA SER A 45 -0.64 -22.09 17.54
C SER A 45 -0.18 -20.80 18.20
N LEU A 46 0.07 -20.78 19.53
CA LEU A 46 0.61 -19.63 20.24
C LEU A 46 2.03 -19.27 19.76
N ALA A 47 2.88 -20.28 19.57
CA ALA A 47 4.25 -20.06 19.07
C ALA A 47 4.22 -19.49 17.64
N LEU A 48 3.32 -20.00 16.80
CA LEU A 48 3.10 -19.49 15.45
C LEU A 48 2.51 -18.07 15.47
N HIS A 49 1.58 -17.79 16.40
CA HIS A 49 1.02 -16.46 16.60
C HIS A 49 2.12 -15.48 17.00
N GLU A 50 3.02 -15.84 17.90
CA GLU A 50 4.16 -14.99 18.24
C GLU A 50 5.10 -14.75 17.04
N ALA A 51 5.42 -15.80 16.28
CA ALA A 51 6.26 -15.69 15.08
C ALA A 51 5.62 -14.78 14.03
N ALA A 52 4.32 -14.92 13.78
CA ALA A 52 3.59 -14.08 12.85
C ALA A 52 3.46 -12.63 13.36
N ALA A 53 3.45 -12.37 14.68
CA ALA A 53 3.45 -11.00 15.22
C ALA A 53 4.78 -10.29 14.91
N ARG A 54 5.91 -11.00 15.00
CA ARG A 54 7.22 -10.49 14.57
C ARG A 54 7.24 -10.18 13.07
N ALA A 55 6.66 -11.06 12.25
CA ALA A 55 6.52 -10.83 10.81
C ALA A 55 5.64 -9.61 10.48
N VAL A 56 4.53 -9.42 11.20
CA VAL A 56 3.67 -8.22 11.09
C VAL A 56 4.47 -6.95 11.42
N LEU A 57 5.28 -6.96 12.48
CA LEU A 57 6.11 -5.80 12.84
C LEU A 57 7.12 -5.46 11.73
N VAL A 58 7.81 -6.46 11.19
CA VAL A 58 8.73 -6.27 10.05
C VAL A 58 8.00 -5.71 8.83
N ALA A 59 6.83 -6.27 8.48
CA ALA A 59 6.02 -5.77 7.37
C ALA A 59 5.52 -4.34 7.60
N ALA A 60 5.16 -3.97 8.83
CA ALA A 60 4.76 -2.61 9.20
C ALA A 60 5.94 -1.63 9.06
N CYS A 61 7.15 -2.03 9.44
CA CYS A 61 8.37 -1.24 9.19
C CYS A 61 8.64 -1.05 7.69
N CYS A 62 8.47 -2.10 6.87
CA CYS A 62 8.56 -1.99 5.41
C CYS A 62 7.52 -1.02 4.84
N GLN A 63 6.26 -1.10 5.31
CA GLN A 63 5.18 -0.17 4.96
C GLN A 63 5.54 1.28 5.32
N LEU A 64 6.15 1.50 6.49
CA LEU A 64 6.63 2.81 6.93
C LEU A 64 7.70 3.38 5.98
N VAL A 65 8.67 2.56 5.59
CA VAL A 65 9.69 2.95 4.61
C VAL A 65 9.05 3.28 3.26
N ALA A 66 8.12 2.44 2.77
CA ALA A 66 7.39 2.71 1.53
C ALA A 66 6.59 4.03 1.59
N GLY A 67 5.89 4.27 2.70
CA GLY A 67 5.17 5.52 2.96
C GLY A 67 6.08 6.74 3.00
N ALA A 68 7.27 6.61 3.60
CA ALA A 68 8.29 7.67 3.59
C ALA A 68 8.84 7.96 2.19
N LEU A 69 9.05 6.93 1.37
CA LEU A 69 9.50 7.05 -0.02
C LEU A 69 8.45 7.73 -0.91
N VAL A 70 7.16 7.49 -0.68
CA VAL A 70 6.06 8.23 -1.33
C VAL A 70 6.10 9.71 -0.94
N ARG A 71 6.55 10.03 0.28
CA ARG A 71 6.57 11.39 0.87
C ARG A 71 7.83 12.23 0.52
N ARG A 72 8.70 11.80 -0.41
CA ARG A 72 10.02 12.44 -0.63
C ARG A 72 9.93 13.99 -0.69
N PRO A 73 10.62 14.72 0.23
CA PRO A 73 10.55 16.17 0.34
C PRO A 73 11.20 16.81 -0.89
N GLY A 74 10.39 17.46 -1.73
CA GLY A 74 10.80 18.00 -3.03
C GLY A 74 9.69 17.89 -4.07
N ARG A 75 8.77 16.94 -3.89
CA ARG A 75 7.42 17.00 -4.48
C ARG A 75 6.53 17.71 -3.45
N ASP A 76 6.02 18.87 -3.84
CA ASP A 76 4.86 19.58 -3.31
C ASP A 76 4.35 19.11 -1.94
N ARG A 77 4.41 20.01 -0.94
CA ARG A 77 3.93 19.86 0.46
C ARG A 77 2.50 19.29 0.63
N ARG A 78 1.78 19.05 -0.48
CA ARG A 78 0.43 18.49 -0.62
C ARG A 78 0.38 16.98 -0.94
N GLY A 79 1.51 16.27 -0.99
CA GLY A 79 1.48 14.80 -1.04
C GLY A 79 0.67 14.21 0.14
N PRO A 80 -0.07 13.10 -0.04
CA PRO A 80 -0.90 12.53 1.02
C PRO A 80 -0.05 12.23 2.26
N ARG A 81 -0.27 12.95 3.35
CA ARG A 81 0.44 12.72 4.63
C ARG A 81 -0.06 11.47 5.36
N GLY A 82 -1.23 10.98 4.97
CA GLY A 82 -1.92 9.84 5.58
C GLY A 82 -1.09 8.56 5.65
N PRO A 83 -0.47 8.08 4.55
CA PRO A 83 0.26 6.80 4.57
C PRO A 83 1.44 6.75 5.53
N LEU A 84 2.20 7.85 5.69
CA LEU A 84 3.31 7.89 6.63
C LEU A 84 2.79 7.82 8.08
N TRP A 85 1.86 8.70 8.45
CA TRP A 85 1.31 8.74 9.80
C TRP A 85 0.60 7.44 10.17
N LEU A 86 -0.15 6.86 9.23
CA LEU A 86 -0.77 5.55 9.43
C LEU A 86 0.28 4.47 9.69
N SER A 87 1.39 4.47 8.95
CA SER A 87 2.45 3.47 9.14
C SER A 87 3.16 3.64 10.49
N VAL A 88 3.39 4.87 10.94
CA VAL A 88 3.93 5.15 12.29
C VAL A 88 2.96 4.62 13.35
N LEU A 89 1.67 4.94 13.22
CA LEU A 89 0.65 4.46 14.13
C LEU A 89 0.58 2.93 14.16
N LEU A 90 0.67 2.26 13.01
CA LEU A 90 0.68 0.80 12.92
C LEU A 90 1.87 0.19 13.69
N VAL A 91 3.09 0.69 13.51
CA VAL A 91 4.27 0.20 14.25
C VAL A 91 4.10 0.39 15.75
N ALA A 92 3.61 1.55 16.18
CA ALA A 92 3.35 1.83 17.59
C ALA A 92 2.30 0.87 18.17
N THR A 93 1.17 0.69 17.47
CA THR A 93 0.08 -0.19 17.89
C THR A 93 0.51 -1.67 17.94
N VAL A 94 1.29 -2.16 16.97
CA VAL A 94 1.83 -3.53 17.00
C VAL A 94 2.76 -3.74 18.19
N THR A 95 3.58 -2.74 18.51
CA THR A 95 4.49 -2.80 19.67
C THR A 95 3.70 -2.82 20.98
N LEU A 96 2.70 -1.96 21.11
CA LEU A 96 1.78 -1.96 22.25
C LEU A 96 1.06 -3.30 22.38
N GLN A 97 0.55 -3.83 21.27
CA GLN A 97 -0.16 -5.10 21.22
C GLN A 97 0.73 -6.26 21.71
N THR A 98 2.00 -6.25 21.33
CA THR A 98 3.01 -7.21 21.79
C THR A 98 3.17 -7.14 23.31
N ALA A 99 3.34 -5.94 23.87
CA ALA A 99 3.46 -5.74 25.32
C ALA A 99 2.21 -6.20 26.09
N VAL A 100 1.01 -5.85 25.61
CA VAL A 100 -0.26 -6.27 26.22
C VAL A 100 -0.41 -7.80 26.17
N GLY A 101 0.01 -8.44 25.06
CA GLY A 101 0.02 -9.89 24.90
C GLY A 101 0.93 -10.59 25.91
N TYR A 102 2.17 -10.14 26.07
CA TYR A 102 3.09 -10.67 27.08
C TYR A 102 2.62 -10.46 28.52
N ASN A 103 1.94 -9.35 28.79
CA ASN A 103 1.30 -9.08 30.08
C ASN A 103 0.02 -9.90 30.32
N ARG A 104 -0.38 -10.77 29.37
CA ARG A 104 -1.56 -11.64 29.46
C ARG A 104 -2.88 -10.88 29.70
N ALA A 105 -2.94 -9.62 29.30
CA ALA A 105 -4.17 -8.81 29.37
C ALA A 105 -5.08 -9.15 28.17
N ILE A 106 -5.58 -10.39 28.12
CA ILE A 106 -6.23 -10.99 26.94
C ILE A 106 -7.40 -10.16 26.41
N GLY A 107 -8.27 -9.65 27.30
CA GLY A 107 -9.41 -8.84 26.87
C GLY A 107 -8.98 -7.58 26.11
N VAL A 108 -8.00 -6.84 26.64
CA VAL A 108 -7.46 -5.63 25.99
C VAL A 108 -6.73 -6.00 24.70
N HIS A 109 -5.93 -7.07 24.74
CA HIS A 109 -5.20 -7.57 23.58
C HIS A 109 -6.15 -7.90 22.43
N VAL A 110 -7.20 -8.69 22.66
CA VAL A 110 -8.13 -9.10 21.60
C VAL A 110 -8.83 -7.88 20.99
N VAL A 111 -9.33 -6.96 21.82
CA VAL A 111 -10.01 -5.74 21.32
C VAL A 111 -9.07 -4.87 20.49
N LEU A 112 -7.84 -4.62 20.99
CA LEU A 112 -6.85 -3.83 20.25
C LEU A 112 -6.42 -4.54 18.96
N GLY A 113 -6.36 -5.88 18.97
CA GLY A 113 -6.07 -6.71 17.81
C GLY A 113 -7.12 -6.56 16.71
N VAL A 114 -8.41 -6.59 17.06
CA VAL A 114 -9.51 -6.37 16.10
C VAL A 114 -9.43 -4.96 15.49
N LEU A 115 -9.21 -3.94 16.31
CA LEU A 115 -9.06 -2.56 15.84
C LEU A 115 -7.85 -2.39 14.91
N LEU A 116 -6.73 -3.02 15.26
CA LEU A 116 -5.52 -3.02 14.46
C LEU A 116 -5.75 -3.68 13.09
N VAL A 117 -6.37 -4.86 13.05
CA VAL A 117 -6.70 -5.56 11.79
C VAL A 117 -7.62 -4.72 10.93
N GLY A 118 -8.67 -4.13 11.52
CA GLY A 118 -9.56 -3.20 10.81
C GLY A 118 -8.82 -2.01 10.21
N GLY A 119 -7.90 -1.40 10.98
CA GLY A 119 -7.04 -0.32 10.52
C GLY A 119 -6.09 -0.72 9.39
N ILE A 120 -5.51 -1.92 9.44
CA ILE A 120 -4.66 -2.48 8.38
C ILE A 120 -5.46 -2.66 7.10
N LEU A 121 -6.68 -3.23 7.17
CA LEU A 121 -7.56 -3.43 6.01
C LEU A 121 -8.02 -2.09 5.42
N ALA A 122 -8.36 -1.10 6.25
CA ALA A 122 -8.67 0.24 5.78
C ALA A 122 -7.45 0.89 5.09
N GLY A 123 -6.26 0.72 5.64
CA GLY A 123 -4.99 1.16 5.06
C GLY A 123 -4.69 0.50 3.71
N LEU A 124 -4.97 -0.80 3.58
CA LEU A 124 -4.89 -1.55 2.32
C LEU A 124 -5.80 -0.93 1.27
N VAL A 125 -7.09 -0.77 1.59
CA VAL A 125 -8.05 -0.14 0.67
C VAL A 125 -7.59 1.27 0.27
N GLY A 126 -7.08 2.05 1.22
CA GLY A 126 -6.48 3.36 0.97
C GLY A 126 -5.32 3.28 -0.04
N ALA A 127 -4.35 2.39 0.18
CA ALA A 127 -3.19 2.23 -0.70
C ALA A 127 -3.56 1.86 -2.15
N TRP A 128 -4.61 1.05 -2.32
CA TRP A 128 -5.11 0.65 -3.63
C TRP A 128 -5.96 1.73 -4.31
N ARG A 129 -6.59 2.63 -3.54
CA ARG A 129 -7.32 3.80 -4.06
C ARG A 129 -6.42 4.95 -4.52
N LEU A 130 -5.13 4.99 -4.15
CA LEU A 130 -4.21 5.99 -4.72
C LEU A 130 -4.02 5.77 -6.22
N PRO A 131 -4.23 6.78 -7.09
CA PRO A 131 -4.09 6.64 -8.54
C PRO A 131 -2.65 6.36 -8.95
N LEU A 132 -2.46 5.46 -9.92
CA LEU A 132 -1.15 5.21 -10.53
C LEU A 132 -0.88 6.27 -11.63
N PRO A 133 0.20 7.05 -11.53
CA PRO A 133 0.57 8.05 -12.54
C PRO A 133 0.79 7.40 -13.90
N ALA A 134 0.39 7.99 -15.03
CA ALA A 134 0.55 7.40 -16.38
C ALA A 134 2.00 6.96 -16.69
N ARG A 135 2.18 5.93 -17.52
CA ARG A 135 3.51 5.40 -17.88
C ARG A 135 4.09 6.40 -18.88
N THR A 136 5.05 7.22 -18.47
CA THR A 136 5.64 8.29 -19.31
C THR A 136 6.42 7.76 -20.53
N GLY A 137 6.32 6.48 -20.89
CA GLY A 137 7.05 5.85 -22.00
C GLY A 137 6.19 5.37 -23.17
N ALA A 138 4.85 5.44 -23.11
CA ALA A 138 4.00 5.03 -24.24
C ALA A 138 3.65 6.20 -25.19
N ALA A 139 3.81 7.45 -24.74
CA ALA A 139 3.55 8.64 -25.54
C ALA A 139 4.78 9.15 -26.32
N ALA A 140 5.96 8.55 -26.11
CA ALA A 140 7.19 8.90 -26.84
C ALA A 140 7.50 7.92 -27.99
N ALA A 141 6.64 6.92 -28.22
CA ALA A 141 6.70 6.03 -29.37
C ALA A 141 5.66 6.45 -30.43
N ASP A 142 5.71 7.73 -30.82
CA ASP A 142 5.44 8.14 -32.21
C ASP A 142 6.11 9.50 -32.47
N PRO A 143 7.41 9.52 -32.80
CA PRO A 143 8.04 10.73 -33.31
C PRO A 143 7.66 11.03 -34.76
N GLU A 144 7.11 10.09 -35.54
CA GLU A 144 7.00 10.24 -36.99
C GLU A 144 6.01 9.22 -37.61
N GLY A 145 4.76 9.64 -37.80
CA GLY A 145 4.05 9.45 -39.08
C GLY A 145 3.72 8.04 -39.58
N ALA A 146 3.67 7.00 -38.75
CA ALA A 146 3.35 5.63 -39.21
C ALA A 146 1.99 5.14 -38.70
N GLY A 147 0.89 5.69 -39.23
CA GLY A 147 -0.43 5.17 -38.84
C GLY A 147 -1.69 5.84 -39.39
N ARG A 148 -1.61 6.78 -40.35
CA ARG A 148 -2.82 7.11 -41.12
C ARG A 148 -3.02 6.04 -42.18
N LEU A 149 -3.82 5.02 -41.85
CA LEU A 149 -4.48 4.26 -42.90
C LEU A 149 -5.28 5.25 -43.76
N PRO A 150 -5.12 5.24 -45.09
CA PRO A 150 -5.94 6.05 -45.98
C PRO A 150 -7.41 5.77 -45.69
N ARG A 151 -8.21 6.82 -45.52
CA ARG A 151 -9.67 6.65 -45.55
C ARG A 151 -10.04 6.16 -46.94
N PRO A 152 -10.75 5.03 -47.09
CA PRO A 152 -11.27 4.64 -48.39
C PRO A 152 -12.23 5.74 -48.87
N GLY A 153 -11.93 6.38 -50.01
CA GLY A 153 -12.83 7.34 -50.66
C GLY A 153 -12.48 8.84 -50.56
N GLY A 154 -11.25 9.23 -50.24
CA GLY A 154 -10.82 10.63 -50.38
C GLY A 154 -10.69 11.07 -51.85
N PRO A 155 -11.11 12.30 -52.22
CA PRO A 155 -11.07 12.76 -53.60
C PRO A 155 -9.62 12.88 -54.12
N VAL A 156 -9.40 12.38 -55.33
CA VAL A 156 -8.13 12.49 -56.05
C VAL A 156 -8.11 13.86 -56.72
N GLU A 157 -7.39 14.82 -56.13
CA GLU A 157 -7.06 16.05 -56.86
C GLU A 157 -6.00 15.72 -57.92
N VAL A 158 -6.44 15.73 -59.18
CA VAL A 158 -5.57 15.61 -60.35
C VAL A 158 -5.04 17.01 -60.63
N ALA A 159 -3.74 17.23 -60.35
CA ALA A 159 -3.06 18.46 -60.73
C ALA A 159 -3.02 18.57 -62.26
N GLN A 160 -3.37 19.77 -62.77
CA GLN A 160 -3.34 20.12 -64.19
C GLN A 160 -1.92 20.30 -64.72
#